data_AF-A2EJH0-F1
#
_entry.id   AF-A2EJH0-F1
#
_cell.length_a   1.000
_cell.length_b   1.000
_cell.length_c   1.000
_cell.angle_alpha   90.00
_cell.angle_beta   90.00
_cell.angle_gamma   90.00
#
_symmetry.space_group_name_H-M   'P 1'
#
loop_
_entity.id
_entity.type
_entity.pdbx_description
1 polymer ?
#
loop_
_entity_poly.entity_id
_entity_poly.type
_entity_poly.pdbx_seq_one_letter_code
_entity_poly.pdbx_strand_id
1 'polypeptide(L)'
;MSKPLFNLKSTASVLQRNVTRRNITLNGTNILMIGKPQIGKSREFEQNLQTFNECLASLIEKTNPTDVFIMGNILDSQITEKEKYITIFLDSLLSYTCKIHVISGDEERLPICSYTNTQIDIIKEHVGILTINQESKVFKLYITDCAGNAYNVSEDSGLRFTLFLQEHLNRAIGQFSFLISSYVEPSFIDFYNRVASVGTFNFHENKIEYLLFDTKSFEISIHSDLDTAEYTEIKPETKKEKCLLI
;
A
#
# COMPACT_ATOMS: atom_id res chain seq x y z
N MET A 1 -8.57 14.95 -31.76
CA MET A 1 -7.47 13.97 -31.82
C MET A 1 -7.72 12.90 -30.76
N SER A 2 -8.01 11.69 -31.17
CA SER A 2 -8.29 10.54 -30.29
C SER A 2 -7.00 10.07 -29.63
N LYS A 3 -6.96 10.07 -28.29
CA LYS A 3 -5.88 9.43 -27.50
C LYS A 3 -5.81 7.93 -27.88
N PRO A 4 -4.62 7.33 -27.99
CA PRO A 4 -4.52 5.93 -28.33
C PRO A 4 -5.13 5.08 -27.21
N LEU A 5 -6.09 4.23 -27.58
CA LEU A 5 -6.56 3.15 -26.72
C LEU A 5 -5.38 2.23 -26.39
N PHE A 6 -5.27 1.86 -25.10
CA PHE A 6 -4.47 0.75 -24.60
C PHE A 6 -4.42 -0.42 -25.59
N ASN A 7 -3.25 -0.69 -26.18
CA ASN A 7 -3.05 -1.86 -27.02
C ASN A 7 -2.56 -3.03 -26.14
N LEU A 8 -3.51 -3.77 -25.57
CA LEU A 8 -3.31 -4.89 -24.63
C LEU A 8 -2.38 -6.02 -25.14
N LYS A 9 -2.12 -6.09 -26.46
CA LYS A 9 -1.29 -7.15 -27.05
C LYS A 9 0.21 -6.91 -26.96
N SER A 10 0.66 -5.65 -26.84
CA SER A 10 2.10 -5.35 -26.65
C SER A 10 2.50 -5.27 -25.17
N THR A 11 1.55 -5.23 -24.24
CA THR A 11 1.77 -5.14 -22.79
C THR A 11 2.14 -6.48 -22.14
N ALA A 12 1.84 -7.62 -22.77
CA ALA A 12 2.08 -8.96 -22.21
C ALA A 12 3.56 -9.41 -22.23
N SER A 13 4.46 -8.70 -22.93
CA SER A 13 5.89 -9.06 -23.01
C SER A 13 6.78 -8.40 -21.94
N VAL A 14 6.25 -7.47 -21.13
CA VAL A 14 7.04 -6.66 -20.18
C VAL A 14 6.72 -6.95 -18.71
N LEU A 15 5.61 -7.62 -18.40
CA LEU A 15 5.40 -8.14 -17.05
C LEU A 15 6.46 -9.20 -16.74
N GLN A 16 7.18 -9.03 -15.62
CA GLN A 16 8.15 -10.02 -15.17
C GLN A 16 7.43 -11.37 -14.99
N ARG A 17 7.74 -12.34 -15.85
CA ARG A 17 7.11 -13.68 -15.81
C ARG A 17 7.39 -14.44 -14.51
N ASN A 18 8.38 -13.99 -13.73
CA ASN A 18 8.81 -14.58 -12.46
C ASN A 18 8.54 -13.63 -11.28
N VAL A 19 7.26 -13.43 -10.96
CA VAL A 19 6.87 -12.73 -9.73
C VAL A 19 7.22 -13.59 -8.51
N THR A 20 8.19 -13.13 -7.72
CA THR A 20 8.56 -13.72 -6.43
C THR A 20 7.54 -13.40 -5.36
N ARG A 21 7.39 -14.31 -4.38
CA ARG A 21 6.34 -14.22 -3.35
C ARG A 21 6.87 -14.61 -1.97
N ARG A 22 6.31 -14.00 -0.94
CA ARG A 22 6.57 -14.35 0.46
C ARG A 22 5.28 -14.41 1.26
N ASN A 23 5.13 -15.45 2.08
CA ASN A 23 4.08 -15.49 3.08
C ASN A 23 4.43 -14.51 4.21
N ILE A 24 3.46 -13.69 4.61
CA ILE A 24 3.57 -12.74 5.71
C ILE A 24 2.80 -13.31 6.90
N THR A 25 3.42 -13.22 8.07
CA THR A 25 2.79 -13.55 9.34
C THR A 25 2.35 -12.26 10.02
N LEU A 26 1.10 -12.23 10.48
CA LEU A 26 0.53 -11.09 11.20
C LEU A 26 0.69 -11.28 12.71
N ASN A 27 0.84 -10.17 13.43
CA ASN A 27 0.82 -10.14 14.88
C ASN A 27 -0.60 -10.07 15.45
N GLY A 28 -1.58 -9.64 14.67
CA GLY A 28 -2.97 -9.61 15.10
C GLY A 28 -3.97 -9.52 13.98
N THR A 29 -5.07 -8.82 14.24
CA THR A 29 -6.26 -8.86 13.37
C THR A 29 -6.65 -7.53 12.76
N ASN A 30 -6.05 -6.43 13.18
CA ASN A 30 -6.39 -5.10 12.67
C ASN A 30 -5.19 -4.51 11.94
N ILE A 31 -5.35 -4.31 10.64
CA ILE A 31 -4.25 -3.98 9.74
C ILE A 31 -4.49 -2.60 9.15
N LEU A 32 -3.52 -1.72 9.31
CA LEU A 32 -3.46 -0.43 8.61
C LEU A 32 -2.60 -0.59 7.36
N MET A 33 -3.04 -0.10 6.22
CA MET A 33 -2.24 -0.07 5.00
C MET A 33 -2.20 1.35 4.46
N ILE A 34 -0.99 1.81 4.15
CA ILE A 34 -0.71 3.10 3.50
C ILE A 34 0.19 2.88 2.29
N GLY A 35 -0.07 3.64 1.22
CA GLY A 35 0.73 3.58 -0.01
C GLY A 35 1.50 4.86 -0.26
N LYS A 36 2.66 4.77 -0.90
CA LYS A 36 3.41 5.87 -1.50
C LYS A 36 3.44 7.15 -0.65
N PRO A 37 4.07 7.14 0.54
CA PRO A 37 4.18 8.36 1.32
C PRO A 37 5.01 9.45 0.61
N GLN A 38 5.92 9.10 -0.30
CA GLN A 38 6.72 10.07 -1.08
C GLN A 38 7.42 11.11 -0.21
N ILE A 39 8.13 10.65 0.83
CA ILE A 39 8.85 11.50 1.77
C ILE A 39 9.84 12.38 1.00
N GLY A 40 9.68 13.70 1.14
CA GLY A 40 10.50 14.73 0.48
C GLY A 40 9.82 15.46 -0.69
N LYS A 41 8.59 15.09 -1.07
CA LYS A 41 7.89 15.63 -2.27
C LYS A 41 7.50 17.12 -2.18
N SER A 42 7.51 17.72 -0.99
CA SER A 42 7.00 19.10 -0.77
C SER A 42 7.83 19.97 0.17
N ARG A 43 8.77 19.38 0.91
CA ARG A 43 9.58 20.04 1.95
C ARG A 43 10.92 19.33 2.08
N GLU A 44 11.85 19.94 2.83
CA GLU A 44 13.08 19.25 3.25
C GLU A 44 12.75 17.91 3.92
N PHE A 45 13.58 16.90 3.66
CA PHE A 45 13.33 15.51 4.02
C PHE A 45 12.99 15.35 5.51
N GLU A 46 13.76 15.97 6.39
CA GLU A 46 13.63 15.84 7.84
C GLU A 46 12.28 16.39 8.35
N GLN A 47 11.86 17.55 7.83
CA GLN A 47 10.56 18.13 8.16
C GLN A 47 9.43 17.27 7.61
N ASN A 48 9.59 16.76 6.39
CA ASN A 48 8.62 15.88 5.74
C ASN A 48 8.44 14.58 6.52
N LEU A 49 9.56 13.97 6.94
CA LEU A 49 9.58 12.75 7.76
C LEU A 49 8.94 12.99 9.14
N GLN A 50 9.20 14.15 9.76
CA GLN A 50 8.56 14.51 11.02
C GLN A 50 7.03 14.57 10.85
N THR A 51 6.52 15.30 9.85
CA THR A 51 5.07 15.39 9.59
C THR A 51 4.47 14.01 9.30
N PHE A 52 5.17 13.17 8.53
CA PHE A 52 4.75 11.79 8.30
C PHE A 52 4.63 10.99 9.60
N ASN A 53 5.65 11.03 10.46
CA ASN A 53 5.65 10.28 11.72
C ASN A 53 4.57 10.77 12.69
N GLU A 54 4.30 12.08 12.73
CA GLU A 54 3.19 12.66 13.51
C GLU A 54 1.83 12.15 13.00
N CYS A 55 1.62 12.17 11.69
CA CYS A 55 0.39 11.65 11.07
C CYS A 55 0.23 10.14 11.31
N LEU A 56 1.30 9.36 11.11
CA LEU A 56 1.28 7.92 11.32
C LEU A 56 1.04 7.57 12.79
N ALA A 57 1.65 8.30 13.74
CA ALA A 57 1.41 8.10 15.17
C ALA A 57 -0.06 8.35 15.53
N SER A 58 -0.65 9.44 15.02
CA SER A 58 -2.08 9.74 15.23
C SER A 58 -2.99 8.66 14.64
N LEU A 59 -2.68 8.16 13.45
CA LEU A 59 -3.42 7.05 12.84
C LEU A 59 -3.29 5.75 13.64
N ILE A 60 -2.10 5.43 14.13
CA ILE A 60 -1.87 4.24 14.96
C ILE A 60 -2.66 4.35 16.27
N GLU A 61 -2.67 5.52 16.92
CA GLU A 61 -3.45 5.74 18.15
C GLU A 61 -4.95 5.61 17.89
N LYS A 62 -5.45 6.25 16.83
CA LYS A 62 -6.87 6.26 16.46
C LYS A 62 -7.39 4.89 16.04
N THR A 63 -6.62 4.18 15.22
CA THR A 63 -7.05 2.92 14.61
C THR A 63 -6.61 1.71 15.42
N ASN A 64 -5.63 1.85 16.32
CA ASN A 64 -5.04 0.80 17.12
C ASN A 64 -4.72 -0.48 16.31
N PRO A 65 -3.89 -0.37 15.24
CA PRO A 65 -3.56 -1.51 14.39
C PRO A 65 -2.54 -2.40 15.10
N THR A 66 -2.62 -3.70 14.84
CA THR A 66 -1.59 -4.66 15.27
C THR A 66 -0.43 -4.70 14.28
N ASP A 67 -0.74 -4.46 13.00
CA ASP A 67 0.18 -4.51 11.88
C ASP A 67 -0.04 -3.30 10.95
N VAL A 68 1.04 -2.70 10.46
CA VAL A 68 1.02 -1.57 9.53
C VAL A 68 1.81 -1.94 8.29
N PHE A 69 1.20 -1.79 7.11
CA PHE A 69 1.85 -1.93 5.82
C PHE A 69 2.15 -0.56 5.22
N ILE A 70 3.41 -0.35 4.84
CA ILE A 70 3.86 0.82 4.07
C ILE A 70 4.34 0.35 2.71
N MET A 71 3.70 0.82 1.64
CA MET A 71 3.79 0.20 0.32
C MET A 71 4.21 1.19 -0.76
N GLY A 72 5.31 0.91 -1.47
CA GLY A 72 5.67 1.63 -2.69
C GLY A 72 6.15 3.07 -2.49
N ASN A 73 6.89 3.59 -3.46
CA ASN A 73 7.40 4.97 -3.58
C ASN A 73 7.52 5.72 -2.24
N ILE A 74 8.40 5.20 -1.39
CA ILE A 74 8.56 5.69 -0.02
C ILE A 74 9.22 7.06 -0.04
N LEU A 75 10.22 7.25 -0.89
CA LEU A 75 10.91 8.52 -1.04
C LEU A 75 10.39 9.26 -2.25
N ASP A 76 10.55 10.59 -2.23
CA ASP A 76 10.38 11.36 -3.44
C ASP A 76 11.42 10.97 -4.50
N SER A 77 10.96 10.93 -5.76
CA SER A 77 11.79 10.55 -6.91
C SER A 77 13.04 11.44 -7.11
N GLN A 78 13.02 12.68 -6.62
CA GLN A 78 14.13 13.62 -6.73
C GLN A 78 15.23 13.40 -5.69
N ILE A 79 14.99 12.57 -4.66
CA ILE A 79 16.01 12.25 -3.66
C ILE A 79 17.08 11.36 -4.30
N THR A 80 18.31 11.86 -4.32
CA THR A 80 19.48 11.18 -4.91
C THR A 80 20.17 10.26 -3.91
N GLU A 81 20.29 10.65 -2.63
CA GLU A 81 20.91 9.86 -1.56
C GLU A 81 19.95 8.80 -0.96
N LYS A 82 19.31 7.99 -1.82
CA LYS A 82 18.23 7.07 -1.42
C LYS A 82 18.61 6.12 -0.28
N GLU A 83 19.83 5.59 -0.28
CA GLU A 83 20.28 4.62 0.74
C GLU A 83 20.32 5.23 2.15
N LYS A 84 20.89 6.43 2.28
CA LYS A 84 20.93 7.17 3.54
C LYS A 84 19.53 7.49 4.05
N TYR A 85 18.68 8.04 3.18
CA TYR A 85 17.35 8.50 3.58
C TYR A 85 16.36 7.36 3.83
N ILE A 86 16.46 6.23 3.11
CA ILE A 86 15.72 5.01 3.46
C ILE A 86 16.11 4.51 4.84
N THR A 87 17.41 4.50 5.17
CA THR A 87 17.85 4.06 6.50
C THR A 87 17.27 4.95 7.60
N ILE A 88 17.34 6.27 7.43
CA ILE A 88 16.75 7.23 8.38
C ILE A 88 15.22 7.03 8.51
N PHE A 89 14.53 6.86 7.38
CA PHE A 89 13.09 6.58 7.37
C PHE A 89 12.75 5.30 8.12
N LEU A 90 13.44 4.19 7.82
CA LEU A 90 13.18 2.90 8.48
C LEU A 90 13.50 2.99 9.97
N ASP A 91 14.61 3.60 10.35
CA ASP A 91 14.97 3.76 11.77
C ASP A 91 13.93 4.58 12.55
N SER A 92 13.25 5.55 11.93
CA SER A 92 12.18 6.30 12.60
C SER A 92 10.93 5.47 12.88
N LEU A 93 10.75 4.33 12.21
CA LEU A 93 9.61 3.44 12.43
C LEU A 93 9.81 2.49 13.62
N LEU A 94 11.03 2.38 14.16
CA LEU A 94 11.36 1.46 15.25
C LEU A 94 10.70 1.81 16.58
N SER A 95 10.20 3.04 16.74
CA SER A 95 9.51 3.48 17.96
C SER A 95 8.07 2.98 18.08
N TYR A 96 7.47 2.46 17.00
CA TYR A 96 6.09 2.01 17.03
C TYR A 96 5.96 0.60 17.64
N THR A 97 4.90 0.40 18.43
CA THR A 97 4.63 -0.86 19.12
C THR A 97 3.96 -1.90 18.21
N CYS A 98 3.27 -1.46 17.16
CA CYS A 98 2.70 -2.33 16.13
C CYS A 98 3.78 -2.92 15.23
N LYS A 99 3.50 -4.06 14.59
CA LYS A 99 4.43 -4.64 13.62
C LYS A 99 4.41 -3.82 12.33
N ILE A 100 5.57 -3.32 11.91
CA ILE A 100 5.71 -2.61 10.64
C ILE A 100 6.17 -3.58 9.56
N HIS A 101 5.44 -3.59 8.44
CA HIS A 101 5.79 -4.29 7.21
C HIS A 101 6.04 -3.26 6.10
N VAL A 102 7.15 -3.39 5.39
CA VAL A 102 7.51 -2.49 4.30
C VAL A 102 7.62 -3.27 3.00
N ILE A 103 6.86 -2.82 2.00
CA ILE A 103 6.92 -3.32 0.62
C ILE A 103 7.56 -2.23 -0.22
N SER A 104 8.76 -2.49 -0.75
CA SER A 104 9.48 -1.51 -1.56
C SER A 104 8.81 -1.25 -2.90
N GLY A 105 8.84 0.00 -3.37
CA GLY A 105 8.69 0.32 -4.78
C GLY A 105 9.92 -0.10 -5.58
N ASP A 106 9.83 -0.02 -6.90
CA ASP A 106 10.94 -0.45 -7.78
C ASP A 106 12.21 0.39 -7.58
N GLU A 107 12.06 1.69 -7.30
CA GLU A 107 13.19 2.60 -7.20
C GLU A 107 13.96 2.51 -5.88
N GLU A 108 13.31 2.15 -4.77
CA GLU A 108 13.94 2.03 -3.44
C GLU A 108 14.22 0.59 -3.04
N ARG A 109 13.96 -0.39 -3.93
CA ARG A 109 14.10 -1.81 -3.62
C ARG A 109 15.48 -2.19 -3.12
N LEU A 110 16.54 -1.75 -3.80
CA LEU A 110 17.92 -2.05 -3.42
C LEU A 110 18.25 -1.55 -2.00
N PRO A 111 18.10 -0.26 -1.66
CA PRO A 111 18.41 0.23 -0.32
C PRO A 111 17.49 -0.34 0.77
N ILE A 112 16.22 -0.62 0.47
CA ILE A 112 15.31 -1.26 1.43
C ILE A 112 15.75 -2.71 1.70
N CYS A 113 16.15 -3.45 0.66
CA CYS A 113 16.55 -4.85 0.79
C CYS A 113 17.90 -5.03 1.53
N SER A 114 18.76 -4.01 1.58
CA SER A 114 20.00 -4.01 2.35
C SER A 114 19.83 -3.63 3.82
N TYR A 115 18.65 -3.15 4.23
CA TYR A 115 18.35 -2.85 5.63
C TYR A 115 18.40 -4.12 6.49
N THR A 116 19.11 -4.06 7.62
CA THR A 116 19.48 -5.24 8.41
C THR A 116 18.71 -5.39 9.72
N ASN A 117 18.03 -4.34 10.19
CA ASN A 117 17.27 -4.42 11.44
C ASN A 117 15.99 -5.24 11.21
N THR A 118 15.85 -6.33 11.97
CA THR A 118 14.77 -7.33 11.84
C THR A 118 13.48 -6.93 12.54
N GLN A 119 13.46 -5.84 13.30
CA GLN A 119 12.24 -5.33 13.94
C GLN A 119 11.22 -4.89 12.90
N ILE A 120 11.67 -4.35 11.77
CA ILE A 120 10.83 -4.03 10.60
C ILE A 120 10.82 -5.24 9.67
N ASP A 121 9.64 -5.68 9.28
CA ASP A 121 9.49 -6.76 8.32
C ASP A 121 9.60 -6.24 6.88
N ILE A 122 10.78 -6.41 6.29
CA ILE A 122 11.03 -6.02 4.90
C ILE A 122 10.57 -7.14 3.95
N ILE A 123 9.59 -6.84 3.10
CA ILE A 123 9.11 -7.75 2.05
C ILE A 123 9.90 -7.45 0.78
N LYS A 124 10.88 -8.32 0.48
CA LYS A 124 11.82 -8.14 -0.64
C LYS A 124 11.25 -8.66 -1.96
N GLU A 125 10.23 -9.49 -1.87
CA GLU A 125 9.51 -10.09 -2.96
C GLU A 125 8.54 -9.10 -3.60
N HIS A 126 8.16 -9.37 -4.85
CA HIS A 126 7.22 -8.52 -5.56
C HIS A 126 5.83 -8.52 -4.92
N VAL A 127 5.46 -9.65 -4.29
CA VAL A 127 4.13 -9.83 -3.71
C VAL A 127 4.24 -10.49 -2.34
N GLY A 128 3.67 -9.82 -1.35
CA GLY A 128 3.40 -10.38 -0.04
C GLY A 128 2.07 -11.15 -0.04
N ILE A 129 2.02 -12.28 0.67
CA ILE A 129 0.82 -13.12 0.79
C ILE A 129 0.41 -13.21 2.25
N LEU A 130 -0.76 -12.66 2.57
CA LEU A 130 -1.44 -12.91 3.83
C LEU A 130 -2.39 -14.08 3.66
N THR A 131 -2.15 -15.16 4.39
CA THR A 131 -3.08 -16.30 4.46
C THR A 131 -3.81 -16.25 5.79
N ILE A 132 -5.12 -16.08 5.73
CA ILE A 132 -5.99 -16.01 6.91
C ILE A 132 -6.89 -17.22 6.88
N ASN A 133 -6.84 -17.99 7.96
CA ASN A 133 -7.65 -19.18 8.14
C ASN A 133 -8.77 -18.83 9.12
N GLN A 134 -10.03 -18.90 8.68
CA GLN A 134 -11.19 -18.77 9.55
C GLN A 134 -12.10 -19.97 9.34
N GLU A 135 -12.30 -20.74 10.41
CA GLU A 135 -13.08 -21.98 10.40
C GLU A 135 -12.61 -22.96 9.30
N SER A 136 -13.38 -23.08 8.22
CA SER A 136 -13.14 -23.96 7.06
C SER A 136 -12.72 -23.20 5.80
N LYS A 137 -12.60 -21.87 5.86
CA LYS A 137 -12.24 -21.02 4.73
C LYS A 137 -10.80 -20.52 4.86
N VAL A 138 -10.09 -20.56 3.74
CA VAL A 138 -8.77 -19.96 3.60
C VAL A 138 -8.92 -18.73 2.72
N PHE A 139 -8.72 -17.56 3.30
CA PHE A 139 -8.68 -16.30 2.58
C PHE A 139 -7.24 -15.89 2.32
N LYS A 140 -6.95 -15.43 1.11
CA LYS A 140 -5.62 -14.96 0.74
C LYS A 140 -5.69 -13.53 0.21
N LEU A 141 -4.91 -12.65 0.84
CA LEU A 141 -4.65 -11.32 0.31
C LEU A 141 -3.24 -11.30 -0.26
N TYR A 142 -3.13 -10.70 -1.42
CA TYR A 142 -1.89 -10.46 -2.12
C TYR A 142 -1.66 -8.96 -2.08
N ILE A 143 -0.56 -8.56 -1.47
CA ILE A 143 -0.23 -7.16 -1.24
C ILE A 143 1.02 -6.85 -2.06
N THR A 144 1.00 -5.75 -2.79
CA THR A 144 2.10 -5.35 -3.67
C THR A 144 2.11 -3.85 -3.87
N ASP A 145 3.25 -3.25 -4.20
CA ASP A 145 3.19 -1.94 -4.84
C ASP A 145 2.72 -2.13 -6.29
N CYS A 146 3.64 -2.47 -7.20
CA CYS A 146 3.38 -2.57 -8.64
C CYS A 146 3.37 -4.02 -9.20
N ALA A 147 3.69 -5.02 -8.37
CA ALA A 147 3.92 -6.42 -8.75
C ALA A 147 4.97 -6.63 -9.86
N GLY A 148 6.02 -5.79 -9.89
CA GLY A 148 7.09 -5.85 -10.89
C GLY A 148 6.71 -5.19 -12.22
N ASN A 149 5.92 -4.12 -12.14
CA ASN A 149 5.46 -3.35 -13.28
C ASN A 149 6.04 -1.93 -13.28
N ALA A 150 6.57 -1.49 -14.42
CA ALA A 150 7.15 -0.17 -14.63
C ALA A 150 6.27 0.79 -15.46
N TYR A 151 5.01 0.45 -15.76
CA TYR A 151 4.13 1.29 -16.59
C TYR A 151 3.49 2.45 -15.82
N ASN A 152 3.71 3.69 -16.25
CA ASN A 152 2.90 4.81 -15.77
C ASN A 152 1.41 4.61 -16.13
N VAL A 153 0.55 4.53 -15.11
CA VAL A 153 -0.90 4.38 -15.24
C VAL A 153 -1.56 5.72 -14.94
N SER A 154 -2.44 6.18 -15.84
CA SER A 154 -3.30 7.33 -15.56
C SER A 154 -4.35 6.98 -14.50
N GLU A 155 -4.73 7.92 -13.65
CA GLU A 155 -5.70 7.72 -12.55
C GLU A 155 -7.01 7.07 -13.03
N ASP A 156 -7.59 7.55 -14.14
CA ASP A 156 -8.83 7.01 -14.73
C ASP A 156 -8.75 5.53 -15.16
N SER A 157 -7.54 4.97 -15.21
CA SER A 157 -7.28 3.59 -15.62
C SER A 157 -6.91 2.67 -14.45
N GLY A 158 -6.87 3.19 -13.21
CA GLY A 158 -6.40 2.45 -12.03
C GLY A 158 -7.10 1.10 -11.83
N LEU A 159 -8.44 1.10 -11.78
CA LEU A 159 -9.22 -0.14 -11.64
C LEU A 159 -8.92 -1.14 -12.77
N ARG A 160 -9.00 -0.69 -14.04
CA ARG A 160 -8.76 -1.57 -15.20
C ARG A 160 -7.36 -2.16 -15.20
N PHE A 161 -6.38 -1.39 -14.75
CA PHE A 161 -5.02 -1.84 -14.64
C PHE A 161 -4.84 -2.88 -13.52
N THR A 162 -5.45 -2.68 -12.35
CA THR A 162 -5.37 -3.66 -11.26
C THR A 162 -6.07 -4.97 -11.61
N LEU A 163 -7.19 -4.91 -12.36
CA LEU A 163 -7.82 -6.09 -12.94
C LEU A 163 -6.89 -6.82 -13.92
N PHE A 164 -6.24 -6.06 -14.81
CA PHE A 164 -5.24 -6.59 -15.72
C PHE A 164 -4.09 -7.27 -14.96
N LEU A 165 -3.58 -6.67 -13.88
CA LEU A 165 -2.56 -7.29 -13.02
C LEU A 165 -3.05 -8.59 -12.41
N GLN A 166 -4.25 -8.61 -11.83
CA GLN A 166 -4.82 -9.81 -11.21
C GLN A 166 -4.99 -10.96 -12.23
N GLU A 167 -5.47 -10.65 -13.44
CA GLU A 167 -5.63 -11.64 -14.51
C GLU A 167 -4.27 -12.18 -14.99
N HIS A 168 -3.32 -11.29 -15.27
CA HIS A 168 -2.01 -11.68 -15.81
C HIS A 168 -1.14 -12.38 -14.77
N LEU A 169 -1.32 -12.01 -13.51
CA LEU A 169 -0.68 -12.66 -12.36
C LEU A 169 -1.61 -13.68 -11.72
N ASN A 170 -2.59 -14.27 -12.41
CA ASN A 170 -3.46 -15.27 -11.79
C ASN A 170 -2.66 -16.50 -11.29
N ARG A 171 -1.56 -16.88 -11.96
CA ARG A 171 -0.63 -17.88 -11.39
C ARG A 171 0.08 -17.38 -10.13
N ALA A 172 0.40 -16.08 -10.11
CA ALA A 172 0.81 -15.17 -9.02
C ALA A 172 -0.03 -15.21 -7.73
N ILE A 173 -1.31 -14.92 -7.97
CA ILE A 173 -2.26 -14.39 -7.01
C ILE A 173 -3.37 -15.40 -6.74
N GLY A 174 -3.66 -16.30 -7.67
CA GLY A 174 -4.76 -17.24 -7.56
C GLY A 174 -6.11 -16.61 -7.90
N GLN A 175 -6.96 -17.39 -8.55
CA GLN A 175 -8.20 -16.93 -9.19
C GLN A 175 -9.25 -16.37 -8.22
N PHE A 176 -9.13 -16.66 -6.92
CA PHE A 176 -10.11 -16.32 -5.89
C PHE A 176 -9.53 -15.43 -4.80
N SER A 177 -8.36 -14.84 -5.03
CA SER A 177 -7.67 -14.07 -4.01
C SER A 177 -7.84 -12.57 -4.20
N PHE A 178 -7.72 -11.85 -3.10
CA PHE A 178 -7.88 -10.40 -3.08
C PHE A 178 -6.53 -9.74 -3.33
N LEU A 179 -6.44 -8.87 -4.34
CA LEU A 179 -5.21 -8.12 -4.63
C LEU A 179 -5.35 -6.69 -4.08
N ILE A 180 -4.38 -6.26 -3.28
CA ILE A 180 -4.25 -4.88 -2.81
C ILE A 180 -2.95 -4.30 -3.36
N SER A 181 -3.06 -3.16 -4.04
CA SER A 181 -1.92 -2.45 -4.65
C SER A 181 -1.81 -1.01 -4.19
N SER A 182 -0.61 -0.45 -4.05
CA SER A 182 -0.42 1.01 -3.90
C SER A 182 -0.17 1.73 -5.22
N TYR A 183 0.02 1.01 -6.33
CA TYR A 183 0.59 1.57 -7.57
C TYR A 183 -0.32 2.52 -8.34
N VAL A 184 -1.64 2.42 -8.18
CA VAL A 184 -2.60 3.21 -8.94
C VAL A 184 -3.33 4.20 -8.03
N GLU A 185 -3.75 5.32 -8.60
CA GLU A 185 -4.58 6.33 -7.93
C GLU A 185 -5.97 6.38 -8.60
N PRO A 186 -7.01 6.88 -7.90
CA PRO A 186 -7.06 7.12 -6.46
C PRO A 186 -7.24 5.81 -5.66
N SER A 187 -7.41 5.89 -4.35
CA SER A 187 -7.82 4.74 -3.53
C SER A 187 -9.17 4.19 -3.98
N PHE A 188 -9.31 2.86 -4.07
CA PHE A 188 -10.59 2.20 -4.39
C PHE A 188 -10.66 0.78 -3.84
N ILE A 189 -11.87 0.26 -3.70
CA ILE A 189 -12.14 -1.16 -3.43
C ILE A 189 -13.18 -1.65 -4.42
N ASP A 190 -12.90 -2.76 -5.10
CA ASP A 190 -13.85 -3.50 -5.91
C ASP A 190 -13.94 -4.92 -5.39
N PHE A 191 -14.96 -5.17 -4.55
CA PHE A 191 -15.21 -6.48 -3.97
C PHE A 191 -15.63 -7.53 -4.99
N TYR A 192 -16.33 -7.13 -6.05
CA TYR A 192 -16.79 -8.06 -7.09
C TYR A 192 -15.59 -8.67 -7.81
N ASN A 193 -14.63 -7.82 -8.16
CA ASN A 193 -13.41 -8.27 -8.80
C ASN A 193 -12.26 -8.61 -7.83
N ARG A 194 -12.46 -8.40 -6.53
CA ARG A 194 -11.47 -8.69 -5.46
C ARG A 194 -10.15 -7.95 -5.65
N VAL A 195 -10.24 -6.67 -5.98
CA VAL A 195 -9.09 -5.78 -6.13
C VAL A 195 -9.29 -4.52 -5.31
N ALA A 196 -8.23 -3.97 -4.76
CA ALA A 196 -8.22 -2.67 -4.13
C ALA A 196 -6.93 -1.93 -4.45
N SER A 197 -7.01 -0.60 -4.36
CA SER A 197 -5.84 0.24 -4.25
C SER A 197 -5.90 1.13 -3.03
N VAL A 198 -4.76 1.23 -2.34
CA VAL A 198 -4.56 2.15 -1.21
C VAL A 198 -4.17 3.56 -1.64
N GLY A 199 -3.81 3.75 -2.92
CA GLY A 199 -3.40 5.04 -3.44
C GLY A 199 -2.17 5.64 -2.75
N THR A 200 -2.08 6.97 -2.82
CA THR A 200 -1.00 7.78 -2.23
C THR A 200 -1.44 8.33 -0.88
N PHE A 201 -0.60 8.08 0.13
CA PHE A 201 -0.72 8.60 1.47
C PHE A 201 -0.27 10.07 1.51
N ASN A 202 -1.15 10.98 1.10
CA ASN A 202 -0.88 12.42 1.03
C ASN A 202 -1.03 13.10 2.40
N PHE A 203 -0.01 13.02 3.25
CA PHE A 203 0.00 13.66 4.58
C PHE A 203 0.31 15.17 4.59
N HIS A 204 0.39 15.81 3.41
CA HIS A 204 0.55 17.27 3.25
C HIS A 204 -0.72 17.98 2.82
N GLU A 205 -1.68 17.23 2.30
CA GLU A 205 -2.93 17.78 1.78
C GLU A 205 -4.04 17.55 2.80
N ASN A 206 -5.17 18.23 2.59
CA ASN A 206 -6.33 18.18 3.49
C ASN A 206 -7.01 16.80 3.53
N LYS A 207 -6.50 15.78 2.83
CA LYS A 207 -7.12 14.46 2.73
C LYS A 207 -6.07 13.37 2.82
N ILE A 208 -6.07 12.65 3.93
CA ILE A 208 -5.27 11.46 4.13
C ILE A 208 -6.14 10.25 3.81
N GLU A 209 -5.77 9.45 2.81
CA GLU A 209 -6.44 8.18 2.50
C GLU A 209 -5.61 6.97 2.94
N TYR A 210 -6.28 5.97 3.49
CA TYR A 210 -5.67 4.72 3.93
C TYR A 210 -6.69 3.58 3.93
N LEU A 211 -6.20 2.34 3.94
CA LEU A 211 -7.04 1.15 4.09
C LEU A 211 -6.94 0.58 5.50
N LEU A 212 -8.08 0.19 6.06
CA LEU A 212 -8.16 -0.68 7.22
C LEU A 212 -8.67 -2.05 6.79
N PHE A 213 -8.04 -3.09 7.33
CA PHE A 213 -8.46 -4.46 7.12
C PHE A 213 -8.56 -5.21 8.45
N ASP A 214 -9.77 -5.67 8.78
CA ASP A 214 -10.02 -6.53 9.93
C ASP A 214 -10.10 -8.00 9.50
N THR A 215 -9.13 -8.79 9.94
CA THR A 215 -9.04 -10.22 9.59
C THR A 215 -10.07 -11.09 10.26
N LYS A 216 -10.73 -10.63 11.35
CA LYS A 216 -11.81 -11.38 12.01
C LYS A 216 -13.11 -11.31 11.25
N SER A 217 -13.43 -10.12 10.73
CA SER A 217 -14.66 -9.84 9.98
C SER A 217 -14.47 -9.95 8.46
N PHE A 218 -13.23 -10.06 8.01
CA PHE A 218 -12.85 -9.92 6.60
C PHE A 218 -13.38 -8.62 5.98
N GLU A 219 -13.34 -7.52 6.74
CA GLU A 219 -13.80 -6.21 6.29
C GLU A 219 -12.58 -5.37 5.85
N ILE A 220 -12.54 -5.00 4.56
CA ILE A 220 -11.61 -4.01 4.02
C ILE A 220 -12.38 -2.70 3.83
N SER A 221 -11.83 -1.58 4.26
CA SER A 221 -12.48 -0.28 4.14
C SER A 221 -11.48 0.83 3.84
N ILE A 222 -11.89 1.78 2.98
CA ILE A 222 -11.17 3.04 2.76
C ILE A 222 -11.62 4.04 3.81
N HIS A 223 -10.65 4.70 4.41
CA HIS A 223 -10.88 5.82 5.30
C HIS A 223 -10.20 7.03 4.69
N SER A 224 -10.89 8.17 4.77
CA SER A 224 -10.34 9.47 4.43
C SER A 224 -10.52 10.37 5.63
N ASP A 225 -9.42 10.81 6.21
CA ASP A 225 -9.46 11.84 7.25
C ASP A 225 -9.21 13.20 6.61
N LEU A 226 -10.19 14.10 6.79
CA LEU A 226 -10.07 15.53 6.53
C LEU A 226 -9.64 16.18 7.84
N ASP A 227 -8.36 16.14 8.22
CA ASP A 227 -7.96 16.77 9.49
C ASP A 227 -6.47 17.17 9.58
N THR A 228 -5.93 17.75 8.52
CA THR A 228 -4.59 18.35 8.54
C THR A 228 -4.66 19.86 8.34
N ALA A 229 -4.68 20.53 9.50
CA ALA A 229 -4.34 21.92 9.79
C ALA A 229 -5.36 23.04 9.45
N GLU A 230 -5.84 23.66 10.54
CA GLU A 230 -6.59 24.92 10.70
C GLU A 230 -8.12 24.92 10.52
N TYR A 231 -8.79 25.01 11.68
CA TYR A 231 -10.14 25.51 11.94
C TYR A 231 -11.37 24.68 11.49
N THR A 232 -12.30 24.63 12.46
CA THR A 232 -13.70 24.18 12.43
C THR A 232 -13.94 22.68 12.41
N GLU A 233 -14.56 22.20 13.49
CA GLU A 233 -15.23 20.91 13.63
C GLU A 233 -16.06 20.59 12.37
N ILE A 234 -15.50 19.80 11.46
CA ILE A 234 -16.27 19.13 10.42
C ILE A 234 -16.08 17.64 10.67
N LYS A 235 -17.19 16.98 11.00
CA LYS A 235 -17.20 15.55 11.31
C LYS A 235 -16.59 14.75 10.16
N PRO A 236 -15.78 13.72 10.45
CA PRO A 236 -15.23 12.83 9.43
C PRO A 236 -16.36 12.20 8.61
N GLU A 237 -16.33 12.38 7.28
CA GLU A 237 -17.16 11.60 6.37
C GLU A 237 -16.51 10.23 6.16
N THR A 238 -16.92 9.25 6.97
CA THR A 238 -16.57 7.86 6.69
C THR A 238 -17.41 7.36 5.54
N LYS A 239 -16.83 7.24 4.34
CA LYS A 239 -17.48 6.46 3.27
C LYS A 239 -17.30 4.97 3.56
N LYS A 240 -18.13 4.45 4.48
CA LYS A 240 -18.16 3.02 4.82
C LYS A 240 -18.81 2.23 3.68
N GLU A 241 -18.02 1.85 2.69
CA GLU A 241 -18.40 0.76 1.79
C GLU A 241 -18.17 -0.57 2.53
N LYS A 242 -19.23 -1.05 3.19
CA LYS A 242 -19.22 -2.33 3.89
C LYS A 242 -19.65 -3.43 2.96
N CYS A 243 -18.81 -4.45 2.78
CA CYS A 243 -19.24 -5.71 2.22
C CYS A 243 -18.55 -6.86 2.95
N LEU A 244 -19.34 -7.80 3.46
CA LEU A 244 -18.85 -9.07 4.00
C LEU A 244 -18.29 -9.88 2.82
N LEU A 245 -17.03 -10.29 2.91
CA LEU A 245 -16.44 -11.26 2.00
C LEU A 245 -17.01 -12.65 2.35
N ILE A 246 -18.19 -12.99 1.79
CA ILE A 246 -18.84 -14.30 1.99
C ILE A 246 -18.29 -15.35 1.01
#